data_AF-A0A5B8UFU8-F1
#
_entry.id   AF-A0A5B8UFU8-F1
#
_cell.length_a   1.000
_cell.length_b   1.000
_cell.length_c   1.000
_cell.angle_alpha   90.00
_cell.angle_beta   90.00
_cell.angle_gamma   90.00
#
_symmetry.space_group_name_H-M   'P 1'
#
loop_
_entity.id
_entity.type
_entity.pdbx_description
1 polymer ?
#
loop_
_entity_poly.entity_id
_entity_poly.type
_entity_poly.pdbx_seq_one_letter_code
_entity_poly.pdbx_strand_id
1 'polypeptide(L)'
;MKQKIWLITTVLLVLISSCRKNESLFVFKGNSPHLKIAVVSDIHYMSSTLITNNGTAGEAFQNYLNQDPKLLEFSDPIFRTVLSQLKAEQPDIVLIPGDLTKDGERISHEAMASFLSTLTNTGSKVYVIPGNHDINNAKAARFDGNASYPVANIQPTDFSSIYGKFGYNDALERDAHSLSYLVQPQQGLWILAIDASRYEEYGPEGDIADGRIKPETLAWILSKLAQAKEQNITVFAMMHHNLVEHYAGQTQLDPGYVVDNWQTVAAQLADAGLKVIFTGHYHANDITPFVHEGHELYDIETGSLVTPTSPYRIITVKNKDLDIRTAHVQSIGVPLPHGLSFPAYSDLFINTHLDGYFYNLLTGPYNVPGDLATFAAPIFRNAIKAHFAGDEKMPPDQRKLIDELRSMAPQLADMATTLWTDLGVKDNDLPLKLQ
;
A
#
# COMPACT_ATOMS: atom_id res chain seq x y z
N MET A 1 32.44 -54.45 63.67
CA MET A 1 32.48 -53.77 62.36
C MET A 1 31.14 -54.00 61.67
N LYS A 2 30.33 -52.94 61.53
CA LYS A 2 29.01 -52.94 60.87
C LYS A 2 29.16 -52.19 59.56
N GLN A 3 28.81 -52.78 58.42
CA GLN A 3 28.59 -52.06 57.16
C GLN A 3 27.11 -52.12 56.82
N LYS A 4 26.45 -50.95 56.80
CA LYS A 4 25.12 -50.74 56.24
C LYS A 4 25.30 -50.04 54.90
N ILE A 5 24.83 -50.67 53.83
CA ILE A 5 24.76 -50.11 52.48
C ILE A 5 23.51 -49.22 52.41
N TRP A 6 23.70 -47.97 52.00
CA TRP A 6 22.61 -47.02 51.72
C TRP A 6 22.09 -47.25 50.29
N LEU A 7 20.79 -47.47 50.18
CA LEU A 7 20.05 -47.55 48.93
C LEU A 7 19.57 -46.13 48.57
N ILE A 8 20.12 -45.54 47.52
CA ILE A 8 19.59 -44.31 46.90
C ILE A 8 18.73 -44.76 45.72
N THR A 9 17.41 -44.64 45.84
CA THR A 9 16.48 -44.87 44.73
C THR A 9 16.03 -43.53 44.18
N THR A 10 16.49 -43.23 42.98
CA THR A 10 16.19 -42.03 42.19
C THR A 10 14.70 -41.94 41.85
N VAL A 11 14.09 -40.80 42.17
CA VAL A 11 12.74 -40.44 41.73
C VAL A 11 12.79 -40.10 40.23
N LEU A 12 12.11 -40.89 39.41
CA LEU A 12 11.95 -40.63 37.98
C LEU A 12 10.83 -39.59 37.81
N LEU A 13 11.19 -38.33 37.51
CA LEU A 13 10.24 -37.32 37.04
C LEU A 13 9.78 -37.71 35.62
N VAL A 14 8.51 -38.11 35.48
CA VAL A 14 7.85 -38.20 34.18
C VAL A 14 7.56 -36.78 33.71
N LEU A 15 8.40 -36.26 32.82
CA LEU A 15 8.09 -35.08 32.02
C LEU A 15 6.95 -35.44 31.08
N ILE A 16 5.73 -35.04 31.45
CA ILE A 16 4.60 -34.99 30.53
C ILE A 16 4.93 -33.86 29.55
N SER A 17 5.53 -34.23 28.41
CA SER A 17 5.62 -33.35 27.27
C SER A 17 4.20 -33.11 26.78
N SER A 18 3.64 -31.97 27.20
CA SER A 18 2.41 -31.45 26.62
C SER A 18 2.67 -31.21 25.14
N CYS A 19 2.22 -32.14 24.30
CA CYS A 19 2.01 -31.87 22.89
C CYS A 19 1.00 -30.73 22.82
N ARG A 20 1.48 -29.48 22.80
CA ARG A 20 0.69 -28.35 22.32
C ARG A 20 0.24 -28.75 20.93
N LYS A 21 -1.05 -29.07 20.78
CA LYS A 21 -1.69 -29.16 19.48
C LYS A 21 -1.32 -27.87 18.73
N ASN A 22 -0.95 -28.00 17.46
CA ASN A 22 -0.87 -26.85 16.55
C ASN A 22 -2.27 -26.22 16.51
N GLU A 23 -2.54 -25.29 17.42
CA GLU A 23 -3.75 -24.48 17.36
C GLU A 23 -3.59 -23.55 16.15
N SER A 24 -4.56 -23.60 15.25
CA SER A 24 -4.65 -22.70 14.11
C SER A 24 -4.71 -21.26 14.64
N LEU A 25 -3.77 -20.43 14.21
CA LEU A 25 -3.65 -19.02 14.62
C LEU A 25 -4.79 -18.15 14.05
N PHE A 26 -5.51 -18.72 13.07
CA PHE A 26 -6.67 -18.17 12.40
C PHE A 26 -7.78 -19.22 12.44
N VAL A 27 -8.78 -19.05 13.30
CA VAL A 27 -9.97 -19.90 13.33
C VAL A 27 -11.11 -19.13 12.70
N PHE A 28 -11.31 -19.30 11.39
CA PHE A 28 -12.48 -18.78 10.71
C PHE A 28 -13.60 -19.82 10.76
N LYS A 29 -14.81 -19.43 11.14
CA LYS A 29 -15.99 -20.29 11.03
C LYS A 29 -16.76 -19.96 9.74
N GLY A 30 -16.66 -20.85 8.74
CA GLY A 30 -17.31 -20.73 7.44
C GLY A 30 -17.21 -22.02 6.60
N ASN A 31 -17.86 -22.05 5.43
CA ASN A 31 -17.90 -23.22 4.53
C ASN A 31 -16.61 -23.42 3.70
N SER A 32 -15.69 -22.45 3.69
CA SER A 32 -14.41 -22.54 2.97
C SER A 32 -13.25 -22.73 3.96
N PRO A 33 -12.31 -23.66 3.71
CA PRO A 33 -11.14 -23.87 4.57
C PRO A 33 -10.07 -22.77 4.43
N HIS A 34 -10.30 -21.77 3.59
CA HIS A 34 -9.40 -20.65 3.32
C HIS A 34 -10.20 -19.35 3.12
N LEU A 35 -9.60 -18.23 3.50
CA LEU A 35 -10.12 -16.88 3.27
C LEU A 35 -9.33 -16.24 2.12
N LYS A 36 -10.01 -15.68 1.12
CA LYS A 36 -9.40 -14.95 0.02
C LYS A 36 -9.60 -13.44 0.19
N ILE A 37 -8.49 -12.72 0.30
CA ILE A 37 -8.46 -11.25 0.39
C ILE A 37 -7.83 -10.72 -0.90
N ALA A 38 -8.49 -9.76 -1.54
CA ALA A 38 -7.87 -8.95 -2.57
C ALA A 38 -7.46 -7.60 -1.99
N VAL A 39 -6.28 -7.11 -2.35
CA VAL A 39 -5.80 -5.76 -1.99
C VAL A 39 -5.56 -4.99 -3.28
N VAL A 40 -6.16 -3.82 -3.37
CA VAL A 40 -5.99 -2.88 -4.49
C VAL A 40 -5.74 -1.51 -3.89
N SER A 41 -4.55 -0.96 -4.06
CA SER A 41 -4.20 0.36 -3.55
C SER A 41 -4.04 1.38 -4.67
N ASP A 42 -4.10 2.66 -4.31
CA ASP A 42 -3.66 3.77 -5.15
C ASP A 42 -4.27 3.71 -6.55
N ILE A 43 -5.60 3.59 -6.57
CA ILE A 43 -6.37 3.47 -7.80
C ILE A 43 -6.29 4.77 -8.59
N HIS A 44 -6.20 5.92 -7.89
CA HIS A 44 -6.10 7.25 -8.47
C HIS A 44 -7.13 7.47 -9.59
N TYR A 45 -8.36 6.98 -9.37
CA TYR A 45 -9.39 7.04 -10.40
C TYR A 45 -9.74 8.49 -10.72
N MET A 46 -9.65 8.83 -12.01
CA MET A 46 -10.10 10.11 -12.53
C MET A 46 -11.27 9.85 -13.49
N SER A 47 -12.44 10.43 -13.21
CA SER A 47 -13.57 10.34 -14.14
C SER A 47 -13.18 10.88 -15.52
N SER A 48 -13.44 10.11 -16.59
CA SER A 48 -13.15 10.53 -17.96
C SER A 48 -13.88 11.82 -18.37
N THR A 49 -14.97 12.16 -17.69
CA THR A 49 -15.69 13.44 -17.86
C THR A 49 -14.90 14.66 -17.40
N LEU A 50 -13.81 14.48 -16.63
CA LEU A 50 -12.89 15.54 -16.22
C LEU A 50 -11.86 15.87 -17.30
N ILE A 51 -11.80 15.11 -18.39
CA ILE A 51 -10.99 15.43 -19.57
C ILE A 51 -11.94 15.96 -20.66
N THR A 52 -11.71 17.19 -21.10
CA THR A 52 -12.51 17.86 -22.14
C THR A 52 -11.59 18.51 -23.16
N ASN A 53 -12.08 18.70 -24.39
CA ASN A 53 -11.35 19.37 -25.47
C ASN A 53 -9.89 18.88 -25.65
N ASN A 54 -9.70 17.55 -25.62
CA ASN A 54 -8.38 16.91 -25.70
C ASN A 54 -7.40 17.35 -24.60
N GLY A 55 -7.90 17.58 -23.38
CA GLY A 55 -7.12 18.09 -22.25
C GLY A 55 -5.89 17.26 -21.89
N THR A 56 -5.85 15.96 -22.22
CA THR A 56 -4.67 15.11 -21.98
C THR A 56 -3.46 15.53 -22.82
N ALA A 57 -3.66 16.13 -24.00
CA ALA A 57 -2.57 16.70 -24.79
C ALA A 57 -2.22 18.15 -24.38
N GLY A 58 -2.98 18.74 -23.47
CA GLY A 58 -2.85 20.14 -23.09
C GLY A 58 -1.76 20.39 -22.05
N GLU A 59 -1.26 21.62 -22.04
CA GLU A 59 -0.17 22.06 -21.17
C GLU A 59 -0.44 21.77 -19.68
N ALA A 60 -1.64 22.06 -19.17
CA ALA A 60 -1.96 21.80 -17.76
C ALA A 60 -1.85 20.32 -17.36
N PHE A 61 -2.30 19.39 -18.21
CA PHE A 61 -2.20 17.95 -17.92
C PHE A 61 -0.76 17.45 -18.06
N GLN A 62 -0.04 17.90 -19.08
CA GLN A 62 1.37 17.55 -19.26
C GLN A 62 2.24 18.08 -18.12
N ASN A 63 1.96 19.29 -17.61
CA ASN A 63 2.64 19.85 -16.45
C ASN A 63 2.35 19.05 -15.17
N TYR A 64 1.13 18.53 -15.01
CA TYR A 64 0.82 17.60 -13.92
C TYR A 64 1.67 16.33 -14.04
N LEU A 65 1.72 15.70 -15.22
CA LEU A 65 2.49 14.46 -15.44
C LEU A 65 4.00 14.65 -15.23
N ASN A 66 4.53 15.85 -15.45
CA ASN A 66 5.94 16.15 -15.18
C ASN A 66 6.28 16.19 -13.67
N GLN A 67 5.27 16.39 -12.82
CA GLN A 67 5.41 16.44 -11.37
C GLN A 67 5.04 15.10 -10.72
N ASP A 68 3.97 14.46 -11.21
CA ASP A 68 3.44 13.20 -10.68
C ASP A 68 3.07 12.25 -11.83
N PRO A 69 4.05 11.52 -12.39
CA PRO A 69 3.84 10.65 -13.54
C PRO A 69 2.93 9.45 -13.24
N LYS A 70 1.65 9.55 -13.61
CA LYS A 70 0.64 8.49 -13.45
C LYS A 70 -0.15 8.27 -14.74
N LEU A 71 -0.57 7.03 -15.00
CA LEU A 71 -1.43 6.65 -16.15
C LEU A 71 -2.88 7.13 -16.01
N LEU A 72 -3.12 8.38 -15.60
CA LEU A 72 -4.43 8.91 -15.23
C LEU A 72 -5.43 8.93 -16.38
N GLU A 73 -4.97 9.19 -17.61
CA GLU A 73 -5.79 9.10 -18.82
C GLU A 73 -6.41 7.71 -18.99
N PHE A 74 -5.72 6.68 -18.49
CA PHE A 74 -6.16 5.28 -18.56
C PHE A 74 -6.68 4.74 -17.23
N SER A 75 -6.84 5.57 -16.19
CA SER A 75 -7.29 5.13 -14.86
C SER A 75 -8.66 4.39 -14.90
N ASP A 76 -9.65 4.90 -15.64
CA ASP A 76 -10.95 4.21 -15.84
C ASP A 76 -10.82 2.84 -16.53
N PRO A 77 -10.22 2.70 -17.73
CA PRO A 77 -10.11 1.40 -18.38
C PRO A 77 -9.18 0.42 -17.64
N ILE A 78 -8.16 0.90 -16.92
CA ILE A 78 -7.34 0.08 -16.02
C ILE A 78 -8.23 -0.47 -14.90
N PHE A 79 -8.92 0.39 -14.16
CA PHE A 79 -9.72 -0.04 -13.01
C PHE A 79 -10.88 -0.94 -13.41
N ARG A 80 -11.55 -0.70 -14.55
CA ARG A 80 -12.57 -1.61 -15.08
C ARG A 80 -12.03 -3.01 -15.38
N THR A 81 -10.80 -3.10 -15.85
CA THR A 81 -10.14 -4.40 -16.08
C THR A 81 -9.93 -5.12 -14.75
N VAL A 82 -9.35 -4.44 -13.76
CA VAL A 82 -9.14 -5.01 -12.42
C VAL A 82 -10.46 -5.39 -11.77
N LEU A 83 -11.49 -4.55 -11.87
CA LEU A 83 -12.84 -4.83 -11.39
C LEU A 83 -13.40 -6.12 -12.00
N SER A 84 -13.20 -6.34 -13.30
CA SER A 84 -13.61 -7.59 -13.97
C SER A 84 -12.81 -8.79 -13.47
N GLN A 85 -11.49 -8.63 -13.26
CA GLN A 85 -10.63 -9.69 -12.76
C GLN A 85 -11.00 -10.08 -11.32
N LEU A 86 -11.27 -9.10 -10.45
CA LEU A 86 -11.74 -9.34 -9.08
C LEU A 86 -13.08 -10.08 -9.04
N LYS A 87 -14.03 -9.72 -9.92
CA LYS A 87 -15.31 -10.45 -10.04
C LYS A 87 -15.11 -11.91 -10.44
N ALA A 88 -14.13 -12.19 -11.29
CA ALA A 88 -13.79 -13.56 -11.69
C ALA A 88 -13.06 -14.30 -10.56
N GLU A 89 -12.21 -13.61 -9.80
CA GLU A 89 -11.45 -14.16 -8.67
C GLU A 89 -12.35 -14.50 -7.47
N GLN A 90 -13.48 -13.79 -7.31
CA GLN A 90 -14.44 -13.91 -6.21
C GLN A 90 -13.78 -13.89 -4.82
N PRO A 91 -13.07 -12.81 -4.46
CA PRO A 91 -12.51 -12.68 -3.12
C PRO A 91 -13.62 -12.55 -2.08
N ASP A 92 -13.39 -13.10 -0.89
CA ASP A 92 -14.29 -12.93 0.26
C ASP A 92 -14.25 -11.48 0.75
N ILE A 93 -13.05 -10.87 0.72
CA ILE A 93 -12.78 -9.51 1.19
C ILE A 93 -11.97 -8.75 0.12
N VAL A 94 -12.30 -7.48 -0.12
CA VAL A 94 -11.51 -6.53 -0.91
C VAL A 94 -11.11 -5.38 0.01
N LEU A 95 -9.82 -5.11 0.12
CA LEU A 95 -9.25 -4.01 0.88
C LEU A 95 -8.71 -2.95 -0.09
N ILE A 96 -9.01 -1.68 0.19
CA ILE A 96 -8.52 -0.53 -0.57
C ILE A 96 -7.89 0.46 0.42
N PRO A 97 -6.56 0.38 0.62
CA PRO A 97 -5.85 1.22 1.59
C PRO A 97 -5.55 2.61 1.00
N GLY A 98 -6.59 3.38 0.68
CA GLY A 98 -6.43 4.78 0.28
C GLY A 98 -6.23 5.05 -1.21
N ASP A 99 -6.14 6.35 -1.51
CA ASP A 99 -6.00 6.96 -2.82
C ASP A 99 -6.94 6.35 -3.87
N LEU A 100 -8.23 6.40 -3.54
CA LEU A 100 -9.29 5.91 -4.40
C LEU A 100 -9.42 6.77 -5.66
N THR A 101 -9.18 8.07 -5.52
CA THR A 101 -9.32 9.08 -6.58
C THR A 101 -8.02 9.84 -6.80
N LYS A 102 -7.89 10.48 -7.97
CA LYS A 102 -6.68 11.26 -8.32
C LYS A 102 -6.41 12.39 -7.34
N ASP A 103 -7.40 13.27 -7.13
CA ASP A 103 -7.26 14.45 -6.24
C ASP A 103 -8.60 14.78 -5.57
N GLY A 104 -9.37 13.76 -5.17
CA GLY A 104 -10.54 13.94 -4.32
C GLY A 104 -11.76 14.50 -5.04
N GLU A 105 -11.83 14.42 -6.38
CA GLU A 105 -12.95 14.96 -7.12
C GLU A 105 -14.24 14.20 -6.77
N ARG A 106 -15.29 14.92 -6.39
CA ARG A 106 -16.56 14.32 -5.96
C ARG A 106 -17.13 13.36 -7.00
N ILE A 107 -17.07 13.72 -8.28
CA ILE A 107 -17.54 12.88 -9.39
C ILE A 107 -16.73 11.59 -9.52
N SER A 108 -15.43 11.63 -9.22
CA SER A 108 -14.56 10.45 -9.19
C SER A 108 -14.95 9.53 -8.03
N HIS A 109 -15.23 10.08 -6.83
CA HIS A 109 -15.70 9.31 -5.69
C HIS A 109 -17.06 8.63 -5.92
N GLU A 110 -18.03 9.35 -6.48
CA GLU A 110 -19.37 8.83 -6.77
C GLU A 110 -19.32 7.69 -7.81
N ALA A 111 -18.45 7.83 -8.83
CA ALA A 111 -18.18 6.76 -9.79
C ALA A 111 -17.49 5.55 -9.12
N MET A 112 -16.48 5.80 -8.28
CA MET A 112 -15.78 4.76 -7.54
C MET A 112 -16.74 3.94 -6.66
N ALA A 113 -17.57 4.59 -5.85
CA ALA A 113 -18.59 3.92 -5.05
C ALA A 113 -19.56 3.08 -5.90
N SER A 114 -19.90 3.55 -7.10
CA SER A 114 -20.72 2.80 -8.05
C SER A 114 -20.00 1.53 -8.55
N PHE A 115 -18.70 1.61 -8.84
CA PHE A 115 -17.90 0.43 -9.22
C PHE A 115 -17.79 -0.57 -8.07
N LEU A 116 -17.46 -0.12 -6.87
CA LEU A 116 -17.30 -0.98 -5.69
C LEU A 116 -18.61 -1.70 -5.33
N SER A 117 -19.76 -1.04 -5.53
CA SER A 117 -21.07 -1.67 -5.37
C SER A 117 -21.24 -2.91 -6.27
N THR A 118 -20.54 -2.98 -7.40
CA THR A 118 -20.60 -4.16 -8.29
C THR A 118 -19.81 -5.35 -7.76
N LEU A 119 -18.82 -5.14 -6.88
CA LEU A 119 -18.12 -6.22 -6.15
C LEU A 119 -18.96 -6.72 -4.98
N THR A 120 -19.62 -5.81 -4.25
CA THR A 120 -20.54 -6.24 -3.18
C THR A 120 -21.69 -7.09 -3.72
N ASN A 121 -22.15 -6.81 -4.95
CA ASN A 121 -23.18 -7.60 -5.62
C ASN A 121 -22.71 -9.03 -5.99
N THR A 122 -21.40 -9.30 -6.03
CA THR A 122 -20.84 -10.66 -6.20
C THR A 122 -20.60 -11.38 -4.87
N GLY A 123 -20.95 -10.76 -3.74
CA GLY A 123 -20.82 -11.34 -2.40
C GLY A 123 -19.54 -10.94 -1.65
N SER A 124 -18.62 -10.21 -2.29
CA SER A 124 -17.40 -9.73 -1.66
C SER A 124 -17.70 -8.63 -0.64
N LYS A 125 -17.02 -8.66 0.50
CA LYS A 125 -17.03 -7.56 1.48
C LYS A 125 -15.95 -6.56 1.09
N VAL A 126 -16.30 -5.31 0.88
CA VAL A 126 -15.34 -4.27 0.45
C VAL A 126 -15.12 -3.31 1.60
N TYR A 127 -13.85 -2.99 1.89
CA TYR A 127 -13.46 -2.06 2.95
C TYR A 127 -12.49 -1.03 2.39
N VAL A 128 -12.77 0.24 2.66
CA VAL A 128 -11.95 1.37 2.20
C VAL A 128 -11.53 2.28 3.35
N ILE A 129 -10.42 2.98 3.19
CA ILE A 129 -9.96 4.11 4.01
C ILE A 129 -9.48 5.20 3.04
N PRO A 130 -9.48 6.51 3.37
CA PRO A 130 -8.94 7.53 2.47
C PRO A 130 -7.41 7.50 2.42
N GLY A 131 -6.84 7.89 1.28
CA GLY A 131 -5.43 8.31 1.19
C GLY A 131 -5.28 9.83 1.24
N ASN A 132 -4.07 10.34 0.98
CA ASN A 132 -3.82 11.77 1.03
C ASN A 132 -4.48 12.53 -0.14
N HIS A 133 -4.86 11.87 -1.23
CA HIS A 133 -5.47 12.56 -2.35
C HIS A 133 -7.00 12.72 -2.22
N ASP A 134 -7.66 11.98 -1.35
CA ASP A 134 -9.12 11.76 -1.43
C ASP A 134 -9.99 12.86 -0.80
N ILE A 135 -9.52 13.59 0.22
CA ILE A 135 -10.38 14.45 1.04
C ILE A 135 -9.81 15.86 1.12
N ASN A 136 -10.67 16.88 1.06
CA ASN A 136 -10.31 18.30 1.18
C ASN A 136 -9.24 18.77 0.19
N ASN A 137 -9.00 18.03 -0.89
CA ASN A 137 -7.89 18.33 -1.78
C ASN A 137 -8.23 19.50 -2.71
N ALA A 138 -7.53 20.63 -2.56
CA ALA A 138 -7.72 21.83 -3.38
C ALA A 138 -7.27 21.65 -4.83
N LYS A 139 -6.51 20.59 -5.15
CA LYS A 139 -6.04 20.25 -6.49
C LYS A 139 -7.10 19.57 -7.37
N ALA A 140 -8.28 19.24 -6.81
CA ALA A 140 -9.41 18.69 -7.54
C ALA A 140 -9.75 19.54 -8.78
N ALA A 141 -9.49 19.01 -9.98
CA ALA A 141 -9.62 19.77 -11.22
C ALA A 141 -10.06 18.92 -12.41
N ARG A 142 -10.69 19.59 -13.39
CA ARG A 142 -10.87 19.10 -14.75
C ARG A 142 -9.81 19.71 -15.67
N PHE A 143 -9.41 18.97 -16.70
CA PHE A 143 -8.49 19.41 -17.74
C PHE A 143 -9.25 19.68 -19.03
N ASP A 144 -9.03 20.85 -19.63
CA ASP A 144 -9.81 21.38 -20.75
C ASP A 144 -8.91 22.15 -21.70
N GLY A 145 -8.60 21.54 -22.85
CA GLY A 145 -7.55 22.04 -23.74
C GLY A 145 -6.25 22.23 -22.95
N ASN A 146 -5.67 23.43 -22.99
CA ASN A 146 -4.39 23.72 -22.32
C ASN A 146 -4.51 24.09 -20.83
N ALA A 147 -5.73 24.21 -20.29
CA ALA A 147 -5.96 24.72 -18.94
C ALA A 147 -6.56 23.66 -18.02
N SER A 148 -6.47 23.90 -16.71
CA SER A 148 -7.23 23.18 -15.70
C SER A 148 -8.22 24.13 -15.01
N TYR A 149 -9.33 23.56 -14.53
CA TYR A 149 -10.37 24.30 -13.82
C TYR A 149 -10.77 23.53 -12.56
N PRO A 150 -10.88 24.21 -11.40
CA PRO A 150 -11.30 23.56 -10.17
C PRO A 150 -12.66 22.87 -10.31
N VAL A 151 -12.81 21.72 -9.66
CA VAL A 151 -14.10 21.02 -9.51
C VAL A 151 -14.37 20.76 -8.04
N ALA A 152 -15.59 20.32 -7.72
CA ALA A 152 -15.95 20.01 -6.34
C ALA A 152 -15.11 18.82 -5.82
N ASN A 153 -14.51 19.00 -4.64
CA ASN A 153 -13.97 17.93 -3.83
C ASN A 153 -14.98 17.48 -2.75
N ILE A 154 -14.55 16.61 -1.84
CA ILE A 154 -15.39 16.10 -0.75
C ILE A 154 -14.79 16.40 0.63
N GLN A 155 -15.67 16.46 1.63
CA GLN A 155 -15.31 16.58 3.05
C GLN A 155 -15.21 15.19 3.72
N PRO A 156 -14.64 15.07 4.93
CA PRO A 156 -14.56 13.77 5.63
C PRO A 156 -15.94 13.11 5.85
N THR A 157 -16.97 13.92 6.10
CA THR A 157 -18.35 13.44 6.25
C THR A 157 -18.94 12.93 4.94
N ASP A 158 -18.64 13.58 3.81
CA ASP A 158 -19.01 13.08 2.48
C ASP A 158 -18.33 11.73 2.21
N PHE A 159 -17.04 11.57 2.52
CA PHE A 159 -16.31 10.31 2.30
C PHE A 159 -17.01 9.14 2.99
N SER A 160 -17.25 9.25 4.31
CA SER A 160 -17.92 8.18 5.05
C SER A 160 -19.40 7.98 4.65
N SER A 161 -20.03 8.97 4.00
CA SER A 161 -21.37 8.84 3.45
C SER A 161 -21.37 8.12 2.09
N ILE A 162 -20.54 8.57 1.14
CA ILE A 162 -20.37 7.99 -0.19
C ILE A 162 -19.93 6.53 -0.07
N TYR A 163 -18.96 6.27 0.82
CA TYR A 163 -18.42 4.95 1.05
C TYR A 163 -19.08 4.18 2.20
N GLY A 164 -20.26 4.62 2.66
CA GLY A 164 -20.95 4.04 3.82
C GLY A 164 -21.05 2.51 3.76
N LYS A 165 -21.38 1.95 2.59
CA LYS A 165 -21.53 0.50 2.38
C LYS A 165 -20.22 -0.29 2.35
N PHE A 166 -19.07 0.39 2.37
CA PHE A 166 -17.75 -0.24 2.23
C PHE A 166 -16.95 -0.11 3.52
N GLY A 167 -17.59 -0.50 4.63
CA GLY A 167 -17.00 -0.54 5.98
C GLY A 167 -17.75 0.31 7.01
N TYR A 168 -17.96 1.59 6.73
CA TYR A 168 -18.43 2.56 7.73
C TYR A 168 -19.80 2.27 8.35
N ASN A 169 -20.78 1.79 7.57
CA ASN A 169 -22.14 1.49 8.07
C ASN A 169 -22.21 0.20 8.88
N ASP A 170 -21.34 -0.76 8.57
CA ASP A 170 -21.29 -2.09 9.21
C ASP A 170 -20.16 -2.18 10.24
N ALA A 171 -19.53 -1.06 10.58
CA ALA A 171 -18.46 -0.99 11.57
C ALA A 171 -18.98 -1.41 12.95
N LEU A 172 -18.24 -2.30 13.62
CA LEU A 172 -18.45 -2.60 15.03
C LEU A 172 -18.19 -1.37 15.89
N GLU A 173 -17.17 -0.59 15.51
CA GLU A 173 -16.81 0.65 16.16
C GLU A 173 -16.08 1.58 15.20
N ARG A 174 -16.27 2.87 15.36
CA ARG A 174 -15.55 3.92 14.64
C ARG A 174 -14.73 4.72 15.63
N ASP A 175 -13.51 5.08 15.24
CA ASP A 175 -12.73 6.06 16.00
C ASP A 175 -13.44 7.43 15.96
N ALA A 176 -13.30 8.21 17.04
CA ALA A 176 -13.92 9.52 17.15
C ALA A 176 -13.06 10.65 16.55
N HIS A 177 -11.78 10.38 16.27
CA HIS A 177 -10.78 11.40 15.92
C HIS A 177 -10.25 11.29 14.48
N SER A 178 -10.68 10.26 13.75
CA SER A 178 -10.28 9.96 12.37
C SER A 178 -11.40 9.22 11.64
N LEU A 179 -11.20 8.91 10.35
CA LEU A 179 -12.04 7.98 9.61
C LEU A 179 -11.71 6.50 9.87
N SER A 180 -10.93 6.19 10.91
CA SER A 180 -10.62 4.80 11.30
C SER A 180 -11.85 4.05 11.80
N TYR A 181 -11.91 2.75 11.55
CA TYR A 181 -13.00 1.89 12.01
C TYR A 181 -12.59 0.42 12.12
N LEU A 182 -13.39 -0.35 12.85
CA LEU A 182 -13.22 -1.78 13.07
C LEU A 182 -14.43 -2.53 12.50
N VAL A 183 -14.20 -3.53 11.66
CA VAL A 183 -15.25 -4.39 11.10
C VAL A 183 -14.97 -5.86 11.38
N GLN A 184 -16.03 -6.67 11.41
CA GLN A 184 -15.95 -8.11 11.53
C GLN A 184 -16.49 -8.78 10.26
N PRO A 185 -15.64 -9.04 9.24
CA PRO A 185 -16.07 -9.72 8.03
C PRO A 185 -16.52 -11.16 8.29
N GLN A 186 -16.00 -11.83 9.32
CA GLN A 186 -16.47 -13.15 9.71
C GLN A 186 -16.12 -13.44 11.17
N GLN A 187 -16.72 -14.49 11.73
CA GLN A 187 -16.42 -14.89 13.10
C GLN A 187 -14.93 -15.22 13.26
N GLY A 188 -14.28 -14.62 14.26
CA GLY A 188 -12.86 -14.81 14.56
C GLY A 188 -11.89 -13.90 13.79
N LEU A 189 -12.39 -13.00 12.93
CA LEU A 189 -11.56 -12.04 12.19
C LEU A 189 -12.08 -10.61 12.33
N TRP A 190 -11.20 -9.70 12.71
CA TRP A 190 -11.39 -8.27 12.57
C TRP A 190 -10.47 -7.69 11.50
N ILE A 191 -10.98 -6.68 10.79
CA ILE A 191 -10.16 -5.77 9.99
C ILE A 191 -10.19 -4.41 10.68
N LEU A 192 -9.00 -3.91 11.00
CA LEU A 192 -8.77 -2.60 11.57
C LEU A 192 -8.36 -1.65 10.44
N ALA A 193 -9.26 -0.76 10.02
CA ALA A 193 -8.99 0.26 9.02
C ALA A 193 -8.47 1.52 9.71
N ILE A 194 -7.25 1.94 9.39
CA ILE A 194 -6.54 3.04 10.05
C ILE A 194 -6.41 4.21 9.06
N ASP A 195 -7.03 5.33 9.41
CA ASP A 195 -6.87 6.59 8.70
C ASP A 195 -5.66 7.35 9.27
N ALA A 196 -4.62 7.45 8.45
CA ALA A 196 -3.39 8.18 8.76
C ALA A 196 -3.26 9.51 7.98
N SER A 197 -4.25 9.84 7.14
CA SER A 197 -4.21 10.99 6.27
C SER A 197 -4.43 12.29 7.04
N ARG A 198 -3.79 13.37 6.58
CA ARG A 198 -3.74 14.68 7.26
C ARG A 198 -4.69 15.72 6.66
N TYR A 199 -5.80 15.29 6.07
CA TYR A 199 -6.69 16.12 5.26
C TYR A 199 -7.34 17.31 6.00
N GLU A 200 -7.26 17.35 7.34
CA GLU A 200 -7.68 18.49 8.15
C GLU A 200 -6.66 19.63 8.20
N GLU A 201 -5.43 19.39 7.74
CA GLU A 201 -4.33 20.36 7.71
C GLU A 201 -4.11 20.97 6.32
N TYR A 202 -4.90 20.55 5.33
CA TYR A 202 -4.74 21.00 3.96
C TYR A 202 -4.98 22.50 3.84
N GLY A 203 -4.09 23.13 3.08
CA GLY A 203 -4.10 24.57 2.79
C GLY A 203 -4.45 24.84 1.33
N PRO A 204 -4.19 26.07 0.85
CA PRO A 204 -4.42 26.41 -0.56
C PRO A 204 -3.56 25.60 -1.54
N GLU A 205 -2.42 25.07 -1.08
CA GLU A 205 -1.51 24.23 -1.88
C GLU A 205 -2.05 22.79 -2.09
N GLY A 206 -3.12 22.41 -1.39
CA GLY A 206 -3.75 21.10 -1.50
C GLY A 206 -3.25 20.08 -0.48
N ASP A 207 -3.17 18.83 -0.92
CA ASP A 207 -2.80 17.67 -0.11
C ASP A 207 -1.39 17.77 0.51
N ILE A 208 -1.25 17.08 1.64
CA ILE A 208 0.02 16.80 2.34
C ILE A 208 0.26 15.31 2.20
N ALA A 209 1.41 14.93 1.63
CA ALA A 209 1.79 13.54 1.42
C ALA A 209 2.01 12.79 2.74
N ASP A 210 2.58 13.45 3.76
CA ASP A 210 2.91 12.87 5.05
C ASP A 210 1.71 12.23 5.75
N GLY A 211 1.94 11.09 6.40
CA GLY A 211 0.95 10.39 7.23
C GLY A 211 1.22 10.49 8.72
N ARG A 212 0.19 10.43 9.54
CA ARG A 212 0.33 10.31 11.00
C ARG A 212 -0.82 9.53 11.63
N ILE A 213 -0.53 8.81 12.71
CA ILE A 213 -1.57 8.29 13.60
C ILE A 213 -1.70 9.24 14.80
N LYS A 214 -2.89 9.81 14.99
CA LYS A 214 -3.17 10.70 16.14
C LYS A 214 -3.03 9.92 17.45
N PRO A 215 -2.57 10.54 18.55
CA PRO A 215 -2.43 9.86 19.83
C PRO A 215 -3.72 9.19 20.33
N GLU A 216 -4.87 9.85 20.13
CA GLU A 216 -6.18 9.32 20.51
C GLU A 216 -6.56 8.11 19.67
N THR A 217 -6.33 8.18 18.35
CA THR A 217 -6.55 7.08 17.42
C THR A 217 -5.63 5.89 17.74
N LEU A 218 -4.35 6.14 18.08
CA LEU A 218 -3.42 5.09 18.49
C LEU A 218 -3.86 4.42 19.81
N ALA A 219 -4.29 5.20 20.80
CA ALA A 219 -4.83 4.66 22.04
C ALA A 219 -6.09 3.80 21.78
N TRP A 220 -6.97 4.25 20.87
CA TRP A 220 -8.12 3.48 20.42
C TRP A 220 -7.70 2.16 19.75
N ILE A 221 -6.77 2.19 18.80
CA ILE A 221 -6.21 1.00 18.12
C ILE A 221 -5.68 -0.01 19.14
N LEU A 222 -4.82 0.42 20.06
CA LEU A 222 -4.22 -0.45 21.08
C LEU A 222 -5.30 -1.09 21.98
N SER A 223 -6.37 -0.35 22.29
CA SER A 223 -7.50 -0.91 23.02
C SER A 223 -8.23 -2.02 22.25
N LYS A 224 -8.35 -1.90 20.91
CA LYS A 224 -8.98 -2.94 20.07
C LYS A 224 -8.10 -4.17 19.94
N LEU A 225 -6.80 -3.99 19.80
CA LEU A 225 -5.86 -5.13 19.79
C LEU A 225 -5.88 -5.88 21.12
N ALA A 226 -5.94 -5.17 22.26
CA ALA A 226 -6.10 -5.79 23.58
C ALA A 226 -7.41 -6.59 23.69
N GLN A 227 -8.55 -6.01 23.26
CA GLN A 227 -9.84 -6.71 23.25
C GLN A 227 -9.83 -7.94 22.34
N ALA A 228 -9.21 -7.83 21.16
CA ALA A 228 -9.08 -8.95 20.23
C ALA A 228 -8.29 -10.11 20.87
N LYS A 229 -7.19 -9.78 21.56
CA LYS A 229 -6.36 -10.76 22.27
C LYS A 229 -7.14 -11.49 23.37
N GLU A 230 -7.92 -10.77 24.18
CA GLU A 230 -8.79 -11.37 25.21
C GLU A 230 -9.84 -12.31 24.61
N GLN A 231 -10.35 -11.97 23.43
CA GLN A 231 -11.41 -12.71 22.74
C GLN A 231 -10.86 -13.78 21.77
N ASN A 232 -9.53 -13.94 21.67
CA ASN A 232 -8.85 -14.79 20.69
C ASN A 232 -9.31 -14.50 19.24
N ILE A 233 -9.44 -13.22 18.91
CA ILE A 233 -9.78 -12.73 17.57
C ILE A 233 -8.50 -12.39 16.82
N THR A 234 -8.40 -12.86 15.58
CA THR A 234 -7.37 -12.40 14.65
C THR A 234 -7.66 -10.97 14.22
N VAL A 235 -6.63 -10.12 14.15
CA VAL A 235 -6.72 -8.79 13.54
C VAL A 235 -5.76 -8.69 12.35
N PHE A 236 -6.28 -8.25 11.20
CA PHE A 236 -5.49 -7.64 10.14
C PHE A 236 -5.77 -6.14 10.10
N ALA A 237 -4.78 -5.35 9.73
CA ALA A 237 -4.95 -3.91 9.57
C ALA A 237 -4.82 -3.50 8.10
N MET A 238 -5.36 -2.33 7.76
CA MET A 238 -5.03 -1.61 6.54
C MET A 238 -4.86 -0.13 6.85
N MET A 239 -3.94 0.53 6.16
CA MET A 239 -3.61 1.95 6.30
C MET A 239 -3.06 2.44 4.97
N HIS A 240 -3.24 3.71 4.62
CA HIS A 240 -2.72 4.19 3.35
C HIS A 240 -1.19 4.27 3.31
N HIS A 241 -0.61 5.06 4.21
CA HIS A 241 0.84 5.20 4.40
C HIS A 241 1.48 3.90 4.87
N ASN A 242 2.76 3.71 4.55
CA ASN A 242 3.54 2.61 5.12
C ASN A 242 3.67 2.78 6.65
N LEU A 243 3.65 1.66 7.37
CA LEU A 243 3.94 1.58 8.80
C LEU A 243 5.45 1.52 9.08
N VAL A 244 6.24 0.92 8.18
CA VAL A 244 7.70 0.83 8.31
C VAL A 244 8.40 1.23 7.01
N GLU A 245 9.72 1.39 7.05
CA GLU A 245 10.50 1.60 5.82
C GLU A 245 10.52 0.33 4.96
N HIS A 246 10.33 0.48 3.65
CA HIS A 246 10.37 -0.58 2.63
C HIS A 246 11.72 -0.66 1.89
N TYR A 247 12.61 0.30 2.13
CA TYR A 247 14.03 0.17 1.78
C TYR A 247 14.87 0.93 2.79
N ALA A 248 16.17 0.61 2.88
CA ALA A 248 17.03 1.16 3.91
C ALA A 248 17.12 2.69 3.83
N GLY A 249 16.64 3.38 4.86
CA GLY A 249 16.71 4.84 4.96
C GLY A 249 15.64 5.59 4.16
N GLN A 250 14.53 4.93 3.80
CA GLN A 250 13.41 5.54 3.08
C GLN A 250 12.94 6.85 3.70
N THR A 251 12.78 6.93 5.03
CA THR A 251 12.30 8.16 5.66
C THR A 251 13.27 9.35 5.57
N GLN A 252 14.54 9.10 5.24
CA GLN A 252 15.53 10.13 4.99
C GLN A 252 15.60 10.54 3.52
N LEU A 253 15.43 9.56 2.63
CA LEU A 253 15.50 9.78 1.18
C LEU A 253 14.19 10.40 0.65
N ASP A 254 13.07 9.79 1.00
CA ASP A 254 11.72 10.15 0.59
C ASP A 254 10.82 10.30 1.84
N PRO A 255 10.91 11.42 2.58
CA PRO A 255 10.06 11.66 3.74
C PRO A 255 8.58 11.76 3.31
N GLY A 256 7.69 11.35 4.22
CA GLY A 256 6.23 11.45 4.04
C GLY A 256 5.54 10.16 3.58
N TYR A 257 6.29 9.14 3.15
CA TYR A 257 5.71 7.85 2.73
C TYR A 257 5.49 6.85 3.86
N VAL A 258 6.31 6.94 4.91
CA VAL A 258 6.12 6.19 6.16
C VAL A 258 5.50 7.13 7.20
N VAL A 259 4.57 6.62 8.01
CA VAL A 259 3.90 7.42 9.06
C VAL A 259 4.87 8.09 10.04
N ASP A 260 4.51 9.28 10.53
CA ASP A 260 5.27 9.97 11.56
C ASP A 260 5.52 9.08 12.80
N ASN A 261 6.74 9.16 13.35
CA ASN A 261 7.18 8.37 14.51
C ASN A 261 7.05 6.84 14.34
N TRP A 262 7.20 6.36 13.10
CA TRP A 262 6.97 4.97 12.72
C TRP A 262 7.62 3.93 13.63
N GLN A 263 8.86 4.13 14.09
CA GLN A 263 9.54 3.13 14.94
C GLN A 263 8.78 2.89 16.25
N THR A 264 8.24 3.95 16.84
CA THR A 264 7.47 3.85 18.09
C THR A 264 6.11 3.23 17.83
N VAL A 265 5.43 3.66 16.78
CA VAL A 265 4.10 3.14 16.41
C VAL A 265 4.19 1.66 16.05
N ALA A 266 5.12 1.26 15.18
CA ALA A 266 5.33 -0.12 14.76
C ALA A 266 5.66 -1.03 15.95
N ALA A 267 6.53 -0.58 16.87
CA ALA A 267 6.82 -1.31 18.11
C ALA A 267 5.56 -1.53 18.96
N GLN A 268 4.76 -0.48 19.20
CA GLN A 268 3.54 -0.58 19.99
C GLN A 268 2.48 -1.50 19.33
N LEU A 269 2.34 -1.45 18.00
CA LEU A 269 1.40 -2.31 17.28
C LEU A 269 1.85 -3.78 17.27
N ALA A 270 3.14 -4.05 17.04
CA ALA A 270 3.71 -5.39 17.09
C ALA A 270 3.56 -6.01 18.50
N ASP A 271 3.90 -5.25 19.56
CA ASP A 271 3.75 -5.69 20.95
C ASP A 271 2.30 -5.94 21.36
N ALA A 272 1.37 -5.15 20.80
CA ALA A 272 -0.06 -5.35 20.98
C ALA A 272 -0.59 -6.60 20.22
N GLY A 273 0.24 -7.23 19.37
CA GLY A 273 -0.05 -8.47 18.69
C GLY A 273 -0.56 -8.31 17.26
N LEU A 274 -0.46 -7.13 16.65
CA LEU A 274 -0.73 -6.96 15.23
C LEU A 274 0.38 -7.65 14.43
N LYS A 275 -0.01 -8.51 13.48
CA LYS A 275 0.95 -9.30 12.67
C LYS A 275 1.05 -8.87 11.23
N VAL A 276 -0.02 -8.27 10.69
CA VAL A 276 -0.11 -7.93 9.27
C VAL A 276 -0.88 -6.62 9.13
N ILE A 277 -0.29 -5.71 8.36
CA ILE A 277 -0.92 -4.48 7.88
C ILE A 277 -0.75 -4.40 6.36
N PHE A 278 -1.82 -4.00 5.66
CA PHE A 278 -1.82 -3.78 4.22
C PHE A 278 -1.75 -2.28 3.93
N THR A 279 -0.77 -1.87 3.13
CA THR A 279 -0.46 -0.45 2.86
C THR A 279 -0.32 -0.17 1.36
N GLY A 280 -0.09 1.10 1.02
CA GLY A 280 0.12 1.60 -0.34
C GLY A 280 0.97 2.88 -0.31
N HIS A 281 0.50 3.96 -0.95
CA HIS A 281 1.05 5.32 -0.94
C HIS A 281 2.37 5.51 -1.70
N TYR A 282 3.40 4.70 -1.44
CA TYR A 282 4.68 4.80 -2.16
C TYR A 282 4.62 4.21 -3.58
N HIS A 283 3.53 3.50 -3.90
CA HIS A 283 3.25 2.79 -5.15
C HIS A 283 4.22 1.63 -5.44
N ALA A 284 5.03 1.23 -4.47
CA ALA A 284 5.89 0.08 -4.57
C ALA A 284 5.11 -1.20 -4.32
N ASN A 285 5.66 -2.32 -4.78
CA ASN A 285 5.10 -3.62 -4.48
C ASN A 285 6.11 -4.38 -3.64
N ASP A 286 6.09 -4.15 -2.33
CA ASP A 286 7.11 -4.60 -1.37
C ASP A 286 6.48 -5.27 -0.12
N ILE A 287 7.24 -6.08 0.60
CA ILE A 287 6.89 -6.65 1.91
C ILE A 287 8.07 -6.54 2.87
N THR A 288 7.91 -5.72 3.90
CA THR A 288 8.94 -5.57 4.93
C THR A 288 8.52 -6.19 6.28
N PRO A 289 9.32 -7.10 6.86
CA PRO A 289 9.14 -7.56 8.24
C PRO A 289 9.67 -6.52 9.23
N PHE A 290 8.99 -6.41 10.36
CA PHE A 290 9.40 -5.64 11.52
C PHE A 290 9.35 -6.51 12.78
N VAL A 291 10.42 -6.48 13.58
CA VAL A 291 10.52 -7.27 14.82
C VAL A 291 10.86 -6.38 15.99
N HIS A 292 10.05 -6.43 17.04
CA HIS A 292 10.30 -5.75 18.31
C HIS A 292 10.08 -6.72 19.48
N GLU A 293 11.09 -6.89 20.35
CA GLU A 293 11.02 -7.78 21.53
C GLU A 293 10.50 -9.21 21.23
N GLY A 294 10.78 -9.71 20.01
CA GLY A 294 10.35 -11.03 19.54
C GLY A 294 8.92 -11.09 18.97
N HIS A 295 8.20 -9.97 18.93
CA HIS A 295 6.94 -9.83 18.20
C HIS A 295 7.22 -9.40 16.75
N GLU A 296 6.66 -10.14 15.80
CA GLU A 296 6.85 -9.92 14.38
C GLU A 296 5.57 -9.36 13.74
N LEU A 297 5.75 -8.34 12.89
CA LEU A 297 4.74 -7.70 12.08
C LEU A 297 5.23 -7.62 10.63
N TYR A 298 4.33 -7.79 9.67
CA TYR A 298 4.61 -7.57 8.25
C TYR A 298 3.81 -6.38 7.75
N ASP A 299 4.52 -5.44 7.13
CA ASP A 299 3.93 -4.37 6.33
C ASP A 299 3.92 -4.82 4.86
N ILE A 300 2.73 -4.91 4.28
CA ILE A 300 2.48 -5.47 2.96
C ILE A 300 1.99 -4.34 2.06
N GLU A 301 2.92 -3.68 1.38
CA GLU A 301 2.61 -2.60 0.45
C GLU A 301 2.14 -3.17 -0.89
N THR A 302 1.01 -2.67 -1.40
CA THR A 302 0.54 -2.99 -2.75
C THR A 302 0.70 -1.79 -3.67
N GLY A 303 1.37 -2.00 -4.80
CA GLY A 303 1.63 -0.91 -5.75
C GLY A 303 0.37 -0.36 -6.41
N SER A 304 0.53 0.81 -7.05
CA SER A 304 -0.58 1.54 -7.67
C SER A 304 -1.04 0.93 -8.99
N LEU A 305 -2.35 0.98 -9.25
CA LEU A 305 -2.89 0.59 -10.55
C LEU A 305 -2.45 1.51 -11.70
N VAL A 306 -2.16 2.79 -11.43
CA VAL A 306 -1.76 3.76 -12.45
C VAL A 306 -0.25 3.96 -12.55
N THR A 307 0.53 3.21 -11.77
CA THR A 307 1.99 3.14 -11.85
C THR A 307 2.40 1.76 -12.35
N PRO A 308 3.19 1.63 -13.43
CA PRO A 308 3.65 0.32 -13.90
C PRO A 308 4.44 -0.40 -12.80
N THR A 309 4.18 -1.68 -12.53
CA THR A 309 3.54 -2.67 -13.42
C THR A 309 2.02 -2.83 -13.27
N SER A 310 1.33 -1.87 -12.63
CA SER A 310 -0.10 -1.89 -12.32
C SER A 310 -0.53 -3.14 -11.53
N PRO A 311 0.09 -3.39 -10.35
CA PRO A 311 -0.16 -4.60 -9.58
C PRO A 311 -1.44 -4.52 -8.72
N TYR A 312 -1.97 -5.68 -8.36
CA TYR A 312 -2.89 -5.87 -7.24
C TYR A 312 -2.63 -7.25 -6.63
N ARG A 313 -2.96 -7.46 -5.35
CA ARG A 313 -2.61 -8.70 -4.64
C ARG A 313 -3.83 -9.55 -4.32
N ILE A 314 -3.67 -10.87 -4.41
CA ILE A 314 -4.61 -11.87 -3.92
C ILE A 314 -3.91 -12.69 -2.83
N ILE A 315 -4.43 -12.60 -1.62
CA ILE A 315 -3.91 -13.28 -0.44
C ILE A 315 -4.88 -14.40 -0.07
N THR A 316 -4.38 -15.64 -0.03
CA THR A 316 -5.15 -16.78 0.47
C THR A 316 -4.64 -17.17 1.85
N VAL A 317 -5.47 -16.92 2.86
CA VAL A 317 -5.17 -17.23 4.27
C VAL A 317 -5.52 -18.70 4.55
N LYS A 318 -4.52 -19.49 4.95
CA LYS A 318 -4.61 -20.93 5.23
C LYS A 318 -3.98 -21.21 6.60
N ASN A 319 -4.78 -21.17 7.67
CA ASN A 319 -4.24 -21.19 9.04
C ASN A 319 -3.16 -20.11 9.19
N LYS A 320 -1.94 -20.48 9.60
CA LYS A 320 -0.77 -19.59 9.77
C LYS A 320 -0.14 -19.09 8.47
N ASP A 321 -0.52 -19.64 7.32
CA ASP A 321 0.12 -19.35 6.06
C ASP A 321 -0.69 -18.31 5.27
N LEU A 322 -0.03 -17.25 4.82
CA LEU A 322 -0.54 -16.30 3.84
C LEU A 322 0.12 -16.60 2.50
N ASP A 323 -0.67 -17.15 1.57
CA ASP A 323 -0.24 -17.38 0.20
C ASP A 323 -0.54 -16.10 -0.60
N ILE A 324 0.49 -15.28 -0.82
CA ILE A 324 0.39 -13.97 -1.46
C ILE A 324 0.74 -14.13 -2.92
N ARG A 325 -0.18 -13.73 -3.81
CA ARG A 325 0.02 -13.68 -5.26
C ARG A 325 -0.13 -12.25 -5.76
N THR A 326 0.82 -11.79 -6.56
CA THR A 326 0.72 -10.51 -7.26
C THR A 326 0.15 -10.75 -8.66
N ALA A 327 -0.84 -9.96 -9.05
CA ALA A 327 -1.39 -9.96 -10.39
C ALA A 327 -1.16 -8.58 -11.02
N HIS A 328 -0.92 -8.55 -12.32
CA HIS A 328 -0.63 -7.32 -13.06
C HIS A 328 -1.64 -7.14 -14.19
N VAL A 329 -2.01 -5.89 -14.48
CA VAL A 329 -2.86 -5.58 -15.62
C VAL A 329 -2.10 -5.88 -16.92
N GLN A 330 -2.61 -6.81 -17.73
CA GLN A 330 -1.97 -7.23 -18.99
C GLN A 330 -2.58 -6.57 -20.24
N SER A 331 -3.80 -6.06 -20.11
CA SER A 331 -4.56 -5.45 -21.21
C SER A 331 -5.64 -4.54 -20.63
N ILE A 332 -6.02 -3.50 -21.36
CA ILE A 332 -7.15 -2.64 -21.01
C ILE A 332 -8.15 -2.56 -22.16
N GLY A 333 -9.39 -2.19 -21.87
CA GLY A 333 -10.51 -2.18 -22.82
C GLY A 333 -10.48 -1.09 -23.90
N VAL A 334 -9.31 -0.47 -24.14
CA VAL A 334 -9.14 0.62 -25.11
C VAL A 334 -7.85 0.41 -25.91
N PRO A 335 -7.80 0.85 -27.18
CA PRO A 335 -6.58 0.81 -27.96
C PRO A 335 -5.54 1.78 -27.39
N LEU A 336 -4.26 1.41 -27.51
CA LEU A 336 -3.13 2.22 -27.05
C LEU A 336 -2.36 2.82 -28.23
N PRO A 337 -1.65 3.95 -28.02
CA PRO A 337 -0.79 4.55 -29.04
C PRO A 337 0.15 3.53 -29.70
N HIS A 338 0.31 3.67 -31.01
CA HIS A 338 1.15 2.80 -31.84
C HIS A 338 0.79 1.30 -31.81
N GLY A 339 -0.40 0.93 -31.32
CA GLY A 339 -0.83 -0.47 -31.24
C GLY A 339 -0.04 -1.29 -30.22
N LEU A 340 0.60 -0.63 -29.25
CA LEU A 340 1.35 -1.31 -28.19
C LEU A 340 0.41 -2.10 -27.26
N SER A 341 0.91 -3.21 -26.71
CA SER A 341 0.27 -3.86 -25.56
C SER A 341 0.32 -2.95 -24.34
N PHE A 342 -0.59 -3.13 -23.37
CA PHE A 342 -0.60 -2.33 -22.15
C PHE A 342 0.73 -2.34 -21.38
N PRO A 343 1.38 -3.50 -21.12
CA PRO A 343 2.69 -3.51 -20.45
C PRO A 343 3.78 -2.74 -21.21
N ALA A 344 3.81 -2.85 -22.55
CA ALA A 344 4.78 -2.14 -23.37
C ALA A 344 4.55 -0.62 -23.39
N TYR A 345 3.29 -0.19 -23.46
CA TYR A 345 2.94 1.22 -23.40
C TYR A 345 3.22 1.83 -22.02
N SER A 346 2.83 1.12 -20.97
CA SER A 346 2.99 1.58 -19.59
C SER A 346 4.48 1.70 -19.22
N ASP A 347 5.32 0.74 -19.62
CA ASP A 347 6.78 0.82 -19.48
C ASP A 347 7.38 2.00 -20.26
N LEU A 348 6.96 2.21 -21.52
CA LEU A 348 7.41 3.35 -22.31
C LEU A 348 7.02 4.69 -21.67
N PHE A 349 5.77 4.79 -21.19
CA PHE A 349 5.23 5.97 -20.51
C PHE A 349 6.09 6.33 -19.29
N ILE A 350 6.27 5.38 -18.36
CA ILE A 350 6.99 5.66 -17.12
C ILE A 350 8.46 5.96 -17.38
N ASN A 351 9.08 5.30 -18.36
CA ASN A 351 10.47 5.59 -18.74
C ASN A 351 10.65 7.02 -19.21
N THR A 352 9.71 7.51 -20.03
CA THR A 352 9.80 8.83 -20.64
C THR A 352 9.59 9.94 -19.61
N HIS A 353 8.70 9.75 -18.65
CA HIS A 353 8.38 10.77 -17.65
C HIS A 353 9.36 10.77 -16.48
N LEU A 354 9.81 9.59 -16.01
CA LEU A 354 10.70 9.52 -14.85
C LEU A 354 12.08 10.10 -15.10
N ASP A 355 12.62 10.02 -16.33
CA ASP A 355 13.90 10.68 -16.64
C ASP A 355 13.79 12.21 -16.41
N GLY A 356 12.69 12.82 -16.86
CA GLY A 356 12.42 14.25 -16.64
C GLY A 356 12.15 14.58 -15.16
N TYR A 357 11.37 13.73 -14.49
CA TYR A 357 11.11 13.86 -13.05
C TYR A 357 12.40 13.85 -12.24
N PHE A 358 13.25 12.84 -12.39
CA PHE A 358 14.50 12.75 -11.64
C PHE A 358 15.50 13.84 -12.04
N TYR A 359 15.53 14.24 -13.30
CA TYR A 359 16.33 15.41 -13.69
C TYR A 359 15.92 16.65 -12.91
N ASN A 360 14.62 16.94 -12.81
CA ASN A 360 14.09 18.08 -12.06
C ASN A 360 14.33 17.94 -10.55
N LEU A 361 14.13 16.75 -9.98
CA LEU A 361 14.41 16.46 -8.58
C LEU A 361 15.89 16.70 -8.23
N LEU A 362 16.80 16.17 -9.06
CA LEU A 362 18.23 16.29 -8.85
C LEU A 362 18.71 17.74 -9.00
N THR A 363 18.26 18.45 -10.04
CA THR A 363 18.71 19.83 -10.31
C THR A 363 18.06 20.87 -9.39
N GLY A 364 16.82 20.64 -8.95
CA GLY A 364 16.09 21.54 -8.05
C GLY A 364 16.49 21.32 -6.59
N PRO A 365 15.75 20.49 -5.82
CA PRO A 365 16.01 20.25 -4.41
C PRO A 365 17.45 19.85 -4.06
N TYR A 366 18.10 19.00 -4.87
CA TYR A 366 19.46 18.52 -4.59
C TYR A 366 20.58 19.36 -5.24
N ASN A 367 20.24 20.38 -6.04
CA ASN A 367 21.18 21.30 -6.68
C ASN A 367 22.34 20.60 -7.44
N VAL A 368 22.04 19.46 -8.08
CA VAL A 368 22.98 18.69 -8.90
C VAL A 368 23.21 19.40 -10.23
N PRO A 369 24.47 19.53 -10.72
CA PRO A 369 24.75 20.08 -12.06
C PRO A 369 24.00 19.36 -13.17
N GLY A 370 23.52 20.09 -14.18
CA GLY A 370 22.61 19.56 -15.21
C GLY A 370 23.18 18.40 -16.05
N ASP A 371 24.48 18.39 -16.32
CA ASP A 371 25.17 17.29 -17.01
C ASP A 371 25.20 16.02 -16.14
N LEU A 372 25.55 16.17 -14.86
CA LEU A 372 25.53 15.07 -13.89
C LEU A 372 24.10 14.56 -13.63
N ALA A 373 23.10 15.45 -13.55
CA ALA A 373 21.71 15.09 -13.40
C ALA A 373 21.18 14.34 -14.63
N THR A 374 21.58 14.73 -15.84
CA THR A 374 21.25 14.02 -17.08
C THR A 374 21.80 12.59 -17.08
N PHE A 375 23.02 12.41 -16.56
CA PHE A 375 23.62 11.09 -16.40
C PHE A 375 22.94 10.26 -15.30
N ALA A 376 22.62 10.89 -14.17
CA ALA A 376 22.08 10.20 -13.00
C ALA A 376 20.58 9.86 -13.12
N ALA A 377 19.77 10.67 -13.79
CA ALA A 377 18.32 10.49 -13.83
C ALA A 377 17.87 9.09 -14.31
N PRO A 378 18.44 8.51 -15.39
CA PRO A 378 18.12 7.15 -15.78
C PRO A 378 18.52 6.09 -14.75
N ILE A 379 19.55 6.33 -13.92
CA ILE A 379 19.98 5.43 -12.85
C ILE A 379 18.91 5.39 -11.75
N PHE A 380 18.43 6.56 -11.30
CA PHE A 380 17.34 6.67 -10.33
C PHE A 380 16.02 6.12 -10.87
N ARG A 381 15.68 6.41 -12.13
CA ARG A 381 14.53 5.80 -12.81
C ARG A 381 14.57 4.28 -12.72
N ASN A 382 15.69 3.67 -13.12
CA ASN A 382 15.77 2.21 -13.14
C ASN A 382 15.68 1.61 -11.73
N ALA A 383 16.22 2.31 -10.73
CA ALA A 383 16.12 1.91 -9.32
C ALA A 383 14.67 1.95 -8.82
N ILE A 384 13.97 3.08 -8.95
CA ILE A 384 12.58 3.19 -8.48
C ILE A 384 11.64 2.25 -9.25
N LYS A 385 11.88 2.02 -10.55
CA LYS A 385 11.11 1.06 -11.33
C LYS A 385 11.28 -0.37 -10.86
N ALA A 386 12.48 -0.74 -10.39
CA ALA A 386 12.69 -2.05 -9.77
C ALA A 386 11.83 -2.16 -8.51
N HIS A 387 11.78 -1.08 -7.72
CA HIS A 387 10.97 -1.04 -6.50
C HIS A 387 9.45 -1.08 -6.75
N PHE A 388 8.97 -0.40 -7.80
CA PHE A 388 7.58 -0.52 -8.26
C PHE A 388 7.21 -1.95 -8.71
N ALA A 389 8.19 -2.75 -9.14
CA ALA A 389 7.97 -4.14 -9.52
C ALA A 389 8.09 -5.12 -8.33
N GLY A 390 8.82 -4.75 -7.29
CA GLY A 390 9.25 -5.62 -6.19
C GLY A 390 10.39 -6.57 -6.59
N ASP A 391 10.95 -7.25 -5.58
CA ASP A 391 12.06 -8.18 -5.61
C ASP A 391 13.33 -7.58 -6.25
N GLU A 392 13.77 -6.42 -5.75
CA GLU A 392 14.79 -5.58 -6.38
C GLU A 392 16.10 -6.34 -6.58
N LYS A 393 16.47 -6.51 -7.84
CA LYS A 393 17.73 -7.14 -8.23
C LYS A 393 18.48 -6.25 -9.18
N MET A 394 19.49 -5.57 -8.65
CA MET A 394 20.35 -4.69 -9.43
C MET A 394 21.12 -5.50 -10.50
N PRO A 395 20.83 -5.28 -11.80
CA PRO A 395 21.52 -5.99 -12.85
C PRO A 395 22.96 -5.45 -13.06
N PRO A 396 23.85 -6.22 -13.69
CA PRO A 396 25.27 -5.86 -13.80
C PRO A 396 25.57 -4.55 -14.55
N ASP A 397 24.72 -4.18 -15.50
CA ASP A 397 24.80 -2.91 -16.23
C ASP A 397 24.46 -1.71 -15.32
N GLN A 398 23.40 -1.82 -14.51
CA GLN A 398 23.07 -0.78 -13.53
C GLN A 398 24.15 -0.64 -12.47
N ARG A 399 24.75 -1.74 -12.01
CA ARG A 399 25.88 -1.69 -11.08
C ARG A 399 27.05 -0.89 -11.63
N LYS A 400 27.40 -1.09 -12.92
CA LYS A 400 28.46 -0.32 -13.58
C LYS A 400 28.14 1.17 -13.64
N LEU A 401 26.91 1.53 -13.96
CA LEU A 401 26.47 2.93 -14.00
C LEU A 401 26.53 3.58 -12.61
N ILE A 402 26.15 2.84 -11.55
CA ILE A 402 26.28 3.31 -10.17
C ILE A 402 27.75 3.45 -9.76
N ASP A 403 28.64 2.54 -10.15
CA ASP A 403 30.07 2.65 -9.87
C ASP A 403 30.70 3.85 -10.59
N GLU A 404 30.26 4.13 -11.83
CA GLU A 404 30.65 5.33 -12.57
C GLU A 404 30.12 6.60 -11.89
N LEU A 405 28.83 6.63 -11.52
CA LEU A 405 28.23 7.72 -10.74
C LEU A 405 29.00 7.95 -9.44
N ARG A 406 29.41 6.88 -8.75
CA ARG A 406 30.15 6.94 -7.47
C ARG A 406 31.50 7.62 -7.62
N SER A 407 32.15 7.48 -8.78
CA SER A 407 33.41 8.18 -9.06
C SER A 407 33.25 9.70 -9.23
N MET A 408 32.04 10.15 -9.60
CA MET A 408 31.71 11.56 -9.85
C MET A 408 31.00 12.22 -8.66
N ALA A 409 30.06 11.50 -8.04
CA ALA A 409 29.19 11.95 -6.96
C ALA A 409 28.83 10.76 -6.04
N PRO A 410 29.70 10.43 -5.06
CA PRO A 410 29.52 9.30 -4.16
C PRO A 410 28.15 9.29 -3.46
N GLN A 411 27.68 10.44 -3.00
CA GLN A 411 26.40 10.56 -2.29
C GLN A 411 25.19 10.21 -3.16
N LEU A 412 25.17 10.65 -4.43
CA LEU A 412 24.10 10.29 -5.36
C LEU A 412 24.13 8.81 -5.69
N ALA A 413 25.32 8.22 -5.83
CA ALA A 413 25.45 6.79 -6.03
C ALA A 413 24.95 5.99 -4.82
N ASP A 414 25.19 6.46 -3.59
CA ASP A 414 24.65 5.85 -2.38
C ASP A 414 23.13 5.92 -2.34
N MET A 415 22.52 7.09 -2.61
CA MET A 415 21.06 7.25 -2.71
C MET A 415 20.46 6.34 -3.80
N ALA A 416 21.08 6.27 -4.96
CA ALA A 416 20.61 5.38 -6.01
C ALA A 416 20.74 3.90 -5.61
N THR A 417 21.74 3.56 -4.77
CA THR A 417 21.96 2.19 -4.29
C THR A 417 20.90 1.77 -3.25
N THR A 418 20.44 2.68 -2.38
CA THR A 418 19.44 2.35 -1.35
C THR A 418 18.10 1.93 -1.94
N LEU A 419 17.70 2.49 -3.07
CA LEU A 419 16.50 2.09 -3.81
C LEU A 419 16.55 0.64 -4.35
N TRP A 420 17.69 -0.03 -4.32
CA TRP A 420 17.83 -1.46 -4.66
C TRP A 420 17.90 -2.37 -3.43
N THR A 421 17.73 -1.83 -2.23
CA THR A 421 17.80 -2.62 -0.99
C THR A 421 16.42 -3.18 -0.65
N ASP A 422 16.28 -4.49 -0.81
CA ASP A 422 15.18 -5.28 -0.27
C ASP A 422 15.46 -5.57 1.22
N LEU A 423 14.58 -5.11 2.11
CA LEU A 423 14.72 -5.24 3.56
C LEU A 423 14.18 -6.56 4.12
N GLY A 424 13.62 -7.43 3.28
CA GLY A 424 12.68 -8.40 3.77
C GLY A 424 12.68 -9.75 3.07
N VAL A 425 11.44 -10.20 2.86
CA VAL A 425 11.11 -11.44 2.18
C VAL A 425 10.85 -11.12 0.72
N LYS A 426 10.72 -12.14 -0.14
CA LYS A 426 10.23 -11.90 -1.49
C LYS A 426 8.94 -11.09 -1.47
N ASP A 427 8.74 -10.24 -2.46
CA ASP A 427 7.55 -9.39 -2.52
C ASP A 427 6.42 -10.03 -3.32
N ASN A 428 6.80 -10.84 -4.31
CA ASN A 428 5.88 -11.49 -5.22
C ASN A 428 5.81 -13.01 -5.00
N ASP A 429 4.58 -13.53 -5.07
CA ASP A 429 4.29 -14.95 -5.18
C ASP A 429 4.97 -15.83 -4.10
N LEU A 430 4.73 -15.49 -2.82
CA LEU A 430 5.31 -16.18 -1.68
C LEU A 430 4.29 -16.71 -0.67
N PRO A 431 4.59 -17.87 -0.04
CA PRO A 431 3.96 -18.26 1.20
C PRO A 431 4.65 -17.57 2.38
N LEU A 432 3.97 -16.63 3.02
CA LEU A 432 4.39 -16.02 4.27
C LEU A 432 3.87 -16.82 5.46
N LYS A 433 4.74 -17.17 6.41
CA LYS A 433 4.37 -17.95 7.60
C LYS A 433 4.33 -17.06 8.83
N LEU A 434 3.15 -16.86 9.38
CA LEU A 434 2.97 -16.09 10.61
C LEU A 434 3.29 -16.97 11.81
N GLN A 435 4.29 -16.58 12.60
CA GLN A 435 4.76 -17.37 13.76
C GLN A 435 3.73 -17.45 14.88
#